data_AF-A0A6I4MC48-F1
#
_entry.id   AF-A0A6I4MC48-F1
#
_cell.length_a   1.000
_cell.length_b   1.000
_cell.length_c   1.000
_cell.angle_alpha   90.00
_cell.angle_beta   90.00
_cell.angle_gamma   90.00
#
_symmetry.space_group_name_H-M   'P 1'
#
loop_
_entity.id
_entity.type
_entity.pdbx_description
1 polymer ?
#
loop_
_entity_poly.entity_id
_entity_poly.type
_entity_poly.pdbx_seq_one_letter_code
_entity_poly.pdbx_strand_id
1 'polypeptide(L)'
;MAERIYARSGDRPMAGILLYTAAPDSEGTFGGLVSLGRRDRLGDLIGQALDAARLCSSDPLCAQHDPLPHGRLFGAACHACLFAAETSCEHGNHYLDRALLVDTVTDADIGFLAR
;
A
#
# COMPACT_ATOMS: atom_id res chain seq x y z
N MET A 1 -3.00 8.66 -11.75
CA MET A 1 -2.15 8.74 -10.53
C MET A 1 -0.98 7.81 -10.77
N ALA A 2 0.23 8.19 -10.38
CA ALA A 2 1.42 7.37 -10.57
C ALA A 2 2.30 7.41 -9.32
N GLU A 3 3.03 6.33 -9.08
CA GLU A 3 3.73 6.05 -7.84
C GLU A 3 5.13 5.51 -8.11
N ARG A 4 6.17 6.10 -7.51
CA ARG A 4 7.55 5.64 -7.70
C ARG A 4 8.23 5.42 -6.36
N ILE A 5 8.87 4.26 -6.22
CA ILE A 5 9.70 3.90 -5.08
C ILE A 5 11.16 4.16 -5.43
N TYR A 6 11.86 4.89 -4.57
CA TYR A 6 13.31 5.09 -4.63
C TYR A 6 13.94 4.44 -3.41
N ALA A 7 14.61 3.32 -3.61
CA ALA A 7 15.29 2.58 -2.55
C ALA A 7 16.74 2.26 -2.94
N ARG A 8 17.67 2.45 -2.02
CA ARG A 8 19.07 2.04 -2.16
C ARG A 8 19.63 1.64 -0.81
N SER A 9 20.33 0.52 -0.78
CA SER A 9 21.10 0.04 0.38
C SER A 9 22.61 0.36 0.21
N GLY A 10 23.41 0.17 1.27
CA GLY A 10 24.87 0.39 1.24
C GLY A 10 25.28 1.73 1.86
N ASP A 11 26.46 2.25 1.50
CA ASP A 11 27.12 3.39 2.16
C ASP A 11 26.31 4.70 2.17
N ARG A 12 25.38 4.85 1.22
CA ARG A 12 24.47 5.99 1.14
C ARG A 12 23.03 5.50 0.98
N PRO A 13 22.41 5.01 2.08
CA PRO A 13 21.09 4.44 2.03
C PRO A 13 20.05 5.52 1.68
N MET A 14 19.01 5.12 0.96
CA MET A 14 17.86 5.98 0.66
C MET A 14 16.57 5.17 0.65
N ALA A 15 15.48 5.80 1.10
CA ALA A 15 14.13 5.31 0.98
C ALA A 15 13.21 6.51 0.74
N GLY A 16 12.45 6.49 -0.34
CA GLY A 16 11.53 7.57 -0.69
C GLY A 16 10.43 7.09 -1.62
N ILE A 17 9.26 7.69 -1.49
CA ILE A 17 8.10 7.44 -2.34
C ILE A 17 7.71 8.76 -2.98
N LEU A 18 7.47 8.74 -4.29
CA LEU A 18 6.88 9.85 -5.02
C LEU A 18 5.47 9.47 -5.44
N LEU A 19 4.49 10.17 -4.89
CA LEU A 19 3.10 10.11 -5.33
C LEU A 19 2.83 11.36 -6.17
N TYR A 20 2.40 11.18 -7.41
CA TYR A 20 2.07 12.31 -8.27
C TYR A 20 0.79 12.10 -9.07
N THR A 21 0.10 13.21 -9.27
CA THR A 21 -1.09 13.29 -10.12
C THR A 21 -0.71 14.05 -11.39
N ALA A 22 -0.45 13.33 -12.48
CA ALA A 22 -0.33 13.94 -13.79
C ALA A 22 -1.69 13.89 -14.50
N ALA A 23 -2.21 15.07 -14.85
CA ALA A 23 -3.29 15.21 -15.80
C ALA A 23 -2.76 16.10 -16.93
N PRO A 24 -2.60 15.57 -18.15
CA PRO A 24 -1.95 16.30 -19.25
C PRO A 24 -2.70 17.58 -19.69
N ASP A 25 -3.95 17.76 -19.26
CA ASP A 25 -4.89 18.77 -19.77
C ASP A 25 -5.84 19.37 -18.71
N SER A 26 -5.65 19.08 -17.42
CA SER A 26 -6.56 19.57 -16.37
C SER A 26 -5.83 20.40 -15.30
N GLU A 27 -5.67 21.70 -15.56
CA GLU A 27 -5.36 22.67 -14.53
C GLU A 27 -6.51 22.69 -13.49
N GLY A 28 -6.22 22.30 -12.24
CA GLY A 28 -7.09 22.58 -11.09
C GLY A 28 -7.96 21.46 -10.51
N THR A 29 -8.11 20.30 -11.16
CA THR A 29 -9.08 19.27 -10.70
C THR A 29 -8.61 18.44 -9.51
N PHE A 30 -7.30 18.28 -9.33
CA PHE A 30 -6.72 17.42 -8.28
C PHE A 30 -6.11 18.18 -7.10
N GLY A 31 -6.37 19.49 -6.97
CA GLY A 31 -5.85 20.31 -5.86
C GLY A 31 -6.23 19.78 -4.47
N GLY A 32 -7.40 19.16 -4.35
CA GLY A 32 -7.83 18.47 -3.13
C GLY A 32 -6.90 17.31 -2.76
N LEU A 33 -6.53 16.45 -3.71
CA LEU A 33 -5.60 15.34 -3.49
C LEU A 33 -4.20 15.83 -3.15
N VAL A 34 -3.70 16.85 -3.86
CA VAL A 34 -2.40 17.45 -3.56
C VAL A 34 -2.37 18.02 -2.13
N SER A 35 -3.50 18.58 -1.66
CA SER A 35 -3.60 19.10 -0.29
C SER A 35 -3.48 18.01 0.79
N LEU A 36 -3.86 16.77 0.48
CA LEU A 36 -3.72 15.62 1.39
C LEU A 36 -2.25 15.20 1.56
N GLY A 37 -1.40 15.50 0.58
CA GLY A 37 0.04 15.25 0.65
C GLY A 37 0.81 16.20 1.59
N ARG A 38 0.14 17.17 2.21
CA ARG A 38 0.80 18.08 3.17
C ARG A 38 1.21 17.34 4.44
N ARG A 39 2.34 17.75 5.04
CA ARG A 39 2.92 17.15 6.26
C ARG A 39 1.92 17.05 7.42
N ASP A 40 1.05 18.03 7.56
CA ASP A 40 0.03 18.11 8.61
C ASP A 40 -1.19 17.21 8.37
N ARG A 41 -1.25 16.47 7.25
CA ARG A 41 -2.39 15.60 6.89
C ARG A 41 -1.97 14.20 6.50
N LEU A 42 -0.85 14.06 5.81
CA LEU A 42 -0.40 12.79 5.25
C LEU A 42 -0.18 11.71 6.33
N GLY A 43 0.35 12.09 7.50
CA GLY A 43 0.58 11.16 8.60
C GLY A 43 -0.70 10.49 9.08
N ASP A 44 -1.76 11.27 9.31
CA ASP A 44 -3.06 10.75 9.77
C ASP A 44 -3.70 9.83 8.71
N LEU A 45 -3.55 10.16 7.44
CA LEU A 45 -4.04 9.32 6.34
C LEU A 45 -3.31 7.97 6.26
N ILE A 46 -1.99 7.97 6.45
CA ILE A 46 -1.20 6.75 6.52
C ILE A 46 -1.65 5.91 7.72
N GLY A 47 -1.84 6.52 8.89
CA GLY A 47 -2.35 5.83 10.09
C GLY A 47 -3.69 5.15 9.83
N GLN A 48 -4.65 5.88 9.25
CA GLN A 48 -5.95 5.33 8.86
C GLN A 48 -5.83 4.18 7.86
N ALA A 49 -4.92 4.27 6.88
CA ALA A 49 -4.68 3.20 5.92
C ALA A 49 -4.12 1.94 6.59
N LEU A 50 -3.21 2.09 7.57
CA LEU A 50 -2.68 0.97 8.35
C LEU A 50 -3.76 0.33 9.22
N ASP A 51 -4.59 1.14 9.88
CA ASP A 51 -5.71 0.64 10.67
C ASP A 51 -6.73 -0.13 9.80
N ALA A 52 -7.03 0.38 8.61
CA ALA A 52 -7.88 -0.32 7.65
C ALA A 52 -7.25 -1.65 7.20
N ALA A 53 -5.93 -1.67 6.97
CA ALA A 53 -5.20 -2.87 6.56
C ALA A 53 -5.24 -4.00 7.60
N ARG A 54 -5.49 -3.71 8.88
CA ARG A 54 -5.64 -4.73 9.94
C ARG A 54 -6.90 -5.58 9.77
N LEU A 55 -7.90 -5.09 9.03
CA LEU A 55 -9.19 -5.76 8.88
C LEU A 55 -9.36 -6.31 7.45
N CYS A 56 -9.79 -7.55 7.33
CA CYS A 56 -10.21 -8.12 6.04
C CYS A 56 -11.38 -9.06 6.25
N SER A 57 -12.48 -8.84 5.53
CA SER A 57 -13.66 -9.71 5.57
C SER A 57 -13.42 -11.10 4.96
N SER A 58 -12.31 -11.27 4.23
CA SER A 58 -11.91 -12.54 3.61
C SER A 58 -10.95 -13.34 4.49
N ASP A 59 -10.67 -12.88 5.70
CA ASP A 59 -9.90 -13.66 6.66
C ASP A 59 -10.67 -14.90 7.13
N PRO A 60 -9.97 -16.03 7.41
CA PRO A 60 -8.51 -16.18 7.40
C PRO A 60 -7.91 -16.53 6.03
N LEU A 61 -8.73 -16.76 5.01
CA LEU A 61 -8.27 -17.19 3.68
C LEU A 61 -7.34 -16.16 3.02
N CYS A 62 -7.61 -14.86 3.21
CA CYS A 62 -6.73 -13.80 2.73
C CYS A 62 -5.38 -13.82 3.47
N ALA A 63 -5.39 -13.85 4.81
CA ALA A 63 -4.16 -13.89 5.60
C ALA A 63 -3.30 -15.13 5.33
N GLN A 64 -3.92 -16.28 5.04
CA GLN A 64 -3.22 -17.55 4.77
C GLN A 64 -2.79 -17.72 3.31
N HIS A 65 -2.94 -16.68 2.47
CA HIS A 65 -2.65 -16.81 1.04
C HIS A 65 -1.15 -16.92 0.80
N ASP A 66 -0.70 -18.11 0.38
CA ASP A 66 0.66 -18.33 -0.13
C ASP A 66 0.69 -18.10 -1.65
N PRO A 67 1.48 -17.13 -2.16
CA PRO A 67 1.62 -16.88 -3.59
C PRO A 67 2.34 -17.98 -4.36
N LEU A 68 3.23 -18.76 -3.70
CA LEU A 68 4.15 -19.69 -4.36
C LEU A 68 3.45 -20.83 -5.13
N PRO A 69 2.45 -21.54 -4.57
CA PRO A 69 1.86 -22.71 -5.23
C PRO A 69 1.04 -22.37 -6.48
N HIS A 70 0.61 -21.12 -6.60
CA HIS A 70 -0.32 -20.67 -7.64
C HIS A 70 0.28 -19.63 -8.58
N GLY A 71 1.58 -19.34 -8.46
CA GLY A 71 2.27 -18.34 -9.28
C GLY A 71 1.64 -16.94 -9.17
N ARG A 72 1.06 -16.61 -8.02
CA ARG A 72 0.49 -15.29 -7.77
C ARG A 72 1.61 -14.35 -7.34
N LEU A 73 1.42 -13.06 -7.60
CA LEU A 73 2.39 -12.04 -7.23
C LEU A 73 1.99 -11.26 -5.99
N PHE A 74 1.00 -11.70 -5.21
CA PHE A 74 0.53 -11.03 -3.99
C PHE A 74 0.39 -12.03 -2.85
N GLY A 75 0.65 -11.59 -1.62
CA GLY A 75 0.52 -12.39 -0.38
C GLY A 75 -0.84 -12.17 0.27
N ALA A 76 -0.86 -11.71 1.52
CA ALA A 76 -2.09 -11.37 2.23
C ALA A 76 -2.73 -10.07 1.68
N ALA A 77 -3.33 -10.15 0.50
CA ALA A 77 -3.96 -9.04 -0.19
C ALA A 77 -5.18 -9.49 -1.02
N CYS A 78 -6.26 -8.72 -0.98
CA CYS A 78 -7.44 -8.91 -1.83
C CYS A 78 -8.27 -7.61 -1.96
N HIS A 79 -9.40 -7.69 -2.66
CA HIS A 79 -10.36 -6.57 -2.82
C HIS A 79 -10.97 -6.05 -1.52
N ALA A 80 -10.94 -6.82 -0.44
CA ALA A 80 -11.46 -6.39 0.85
C ALA A 80 -10.47 -5.59 1.69
N CYS A 81 -9.16 -5.57 1.34
CA CYS A 81 -8.14 -4.93 2.18
C CYS A 81 -7.13 -4.06 1.42
N LEU A 82 -6.51 -4.55 0.34
CA LEU A 82 -5.38 -3.86 -0.29
C LEU A 82 -5.56 -3.56 -1.78
N PHE A 83 -6.37 -4.33 -2.51
CA PHE A 83 -6.51 -4.08 -3.95
C PHE A 83 -7.27 -2.78 -4.19
N ALA A 84 -6.63 -1.87 -4.92
CA ALA A 84 -7.25 -0.67 -5.44
C ALA A 84 -7.86 -0.92 -6.82
N ALA A 85 -8.55 0.08 -7.38
CA ALA A 85 -8.91 0.06 -8.79
C ALA A 85 -7.64 -0.16 -9.63
N GLU A 86 -7.68 -1.06 -10.60
CA GLU A 86 -6.51 -1.50 -11.38
C GLU A 86 -5.76 -0.32 -12.01
N THR A 87 -6.50 0.69 -12.51
CA THR A 87 -5.94 1.92 -13.10
C THR A 87 -5.26 2.86 -12.09
N SER A 88 -5.37 2.59 -10.79
CA SER A 88 -4.80 3.41 -9.71
C SER A 88 -3.49 2.84 -9.17
N CYS A 89 -3.24 1.53 -9.31
CA CYS A 89 -2.00 0.89 -8.88
C CYS A 89 -1.08 0.67 -10.10
N GLU A 90 0.12 1.25 -10.08
CA GLU A 90 1.05 1.16 -11.21
C GLU A 90 1.55 -0.26 -11.45
N HIS A 91 1.53 -1.08 -10.40
CA HIS A 91 1.90 -2.49 -10.45
C HIS A 91 0.70 -3.44 -10.58
N GLY A 92 -0.51 -2.93 -10.82
CA GLY A 92 -1.70 -3.76 -11.04
C GLY A 92 -2.08 -4.62 -9.83
N ASN A 93 -1.92 -4.10 -8.61
CA ASN A 93 -2.11 -4.81 -7.34
C ASN A 93 -1.18 -6.03 -7.13
N HIS A 94 -0.10 -6.15 -7.91
CA HIS A 94 0.96 -7.11 -7.63
C HIS A 94 1.88 -6.62 -6.50
N TYR A 95 2.58 -7.58 -5.89
CA TYR A 95 3.56 -7.43 -4.81
C TYR A 95 3.00 -6.87 -3.50
N LEU A 96 1.67 -6.90 -3.35
CA LEU A 96 0.98 -6.45 -2.16
C LEU A 96 0.89 -7.57 -1.12
N ASP A 97 1.21 -7.24 0.12
CA ASP A 97 1.06 -8.12 1.27
C ASP A 97 0.90 -7.26 2.54
N ARG A 98 -0.31 -7.28 3.15
CA ARG A 98 -0.55 -6.46 4.35
C ARG A 98 0.16 -7.00 5.58
N ALA A 99 0.54 -8.28 5.57
CA ALA A 99 1.24 -8.92 6.68
C ALA A 99 2.65 -8.32 6.88
N LEU A 100 3.23 -7.70 5.84
CA LEU A 100 4.47 -6.92 5.97
C LEU A 100 4.30 -5.61 6.74
N LEU A 101 3.08 -5.06 6.77
CA LEU A 101 2.80 -3.75 7.36
C LEU A 101 2.19 -3.88 8.75
N VAL A 102 1.23 -4.79 8.90
CA VAL A 102 0.43 -4.96 10.11
C VAL A 102 0.26 -6.44 10.43
N ASP A 103 0.02 -6.74 11.70
CA ASP A 103 -0.33 -8.10 12.10
C ASP A 103 -1.67 -8.52 11.49
N THR A 104 -1.76 -9.79 11.12
CA THR A 104 -2.96 -10.41 10.59
C THR A 104 -3.47 -11.49 11.55
N VAL A 105 -4.64 -12.06 11.25
CA VAL A 105 -5.20 -13.16 12.07
C VAL A 105 -4.34 -14.42 12.08
N THR A 106 -3.44 -14.59 11.11
CA THR A 106 -2.56 -15.75 10.98
C THR A 106 -1.14 -15.44 11.45
N ASP A 107 -0.66 -14.23 11.17
CA ASP A 107 0.71 -13.83 11.44
C ASP A 107 0.74 -12.65 12.41
N ALA A 108 1.07 -12.95 13.66
CA ALA A 108 1.33 -11.96 14.70
C ALA A 108 2.83 -11.66 14.77
N ASP A 109 3.19 -10.42 15.11
CA ASP A 109 4.56 -9.91 15.30
C ASP A 109 5.46 -9.85 14.04
N ILE A 110 4.88 -9.95 12.84
CA ILE A 110 5.64 -9.79 11.58
C ILE A 110 5.49 -8.40 10.96
N GLY A 111 4.42 -7.66 11.29
CA GLY A 111 4.15 -6.37 10.67
C GLY A 111 5.19 -5.33 11.06
N PHE A 112 5.85 -4.72 10.08
CA PHE A 112 6.86 -3.69 10.32
C PHE A 112 6.32 -2.49 11.11
N LEU A 113 5.03 -2.18 10.94
CA LEU A 113 4.31 -1.08 11.60
C LEU A 113 3.24 -1.59 12.57
N ALA A 114 3.34 -2.85 13.02
CA ALA A 114 2.41 -3.42 14.00
C ALA A 114 2.54 -2.82 15.41
N ARG A 115 3.61 -2.04 15.67
CA ARG A 115 3.94 -1.42 16.96
C ARG A 115 3.61 0.07 17.02
#